data_AF-A0A1B6LI13-F1
#
_entry.id   AF-A0A1B6LI13-F1
#
_cell.length_a   1.000
_cell.length_b   1.000
_cell.length_c   1.000
_cell.angle_alpha   90.00
_cell.angle_beta   90.00
_cell.angle_gamma   90.00
#
_symmetry.space_group_name_H-M   'P 1'
#
loop_
_entity.id
_entity.type
_entity.pdbx_description
1 polymer ?
#
loop_
_entity_poly.entity_id
_entity_poly.type
_entity_poly.pdbx_seq_one_letter_code
_entity_poly.pdbx_strand_id
1 'polypeptide(L)'
;MPSVSSQEPITLCFKRPLFILDQNFITAYLQSELSRLRSETQRLIVQHQQTVLQLRERVAALETDLATKDSELEQERLQKEELLQLTDAAAKFHEADRKAKIVEEKFQKLKEVYSKLRDEHIQLIRQKADVDKQLATVRNVELESEEREKSRLEQVLEQLASLQATADTATEHNQALTSRMEWVSSEKEQLESELQDLLSQKEELDSRLTDFQDRLSSSQVDQKLLFENVIMEAENIMRQTVNELGNPAISVLTCSPGYLRSLAPALESSINALAAAPKVGNIVPVSHLTAQFAILGKATSNTAHDIEFGDRMAAVCRELAQECLEAMSSVRQTGSCQVNELRGRLAELSNLAVSLDTKLQGETTELIADSLEAELQSMDKAIEEAARRIEEMLTKSRAADSGLKLEVNGKILDSCTTLMAAIRVLVKKSRLLQAEIVAQGKGTASAKEFYKRNHQWTEGLISAAKAVGMGANFLLTAAD
;
A
#
# COMPACT_ATOMS: atom_id res chain seq x y z
N MET A 1 83.57 -160.14 -101.13
CA MET A 1 84.94 -160.17 -100.56
C MET A 1 84.88 -159.59 -99.15
N PRO A 2 85.63 -160.09 -98.14
CA PRO A 2 86.32 -161.40 -98.01
C PRO A 2 85.96 -162.21 -96.70
N SER A 3 85.76 -163.56 -96.70
CA SER A 3 85.24 -164.40 -95.54
C SER A 3 85.47 -165.96 -95.58
N VAL A 4 85.25 -166.72 -94.46
CA VAL A 4 85.50 -168.20 -94.16
C VAL A 4 84.68 -168.73 -92.92
N SER A 5 84.51 -170.00 -92.43
CA SER A 5 84.70 -171.46 -92.82
C SER A 5 84.09 -172.49 -91.77
N SER A 6 84.16 -173.84 -92.01
CA SER A 6 84.02 -175.03 -91.06
C SER A 6 82.59 -175.56 -90.65
N GLN A 7 82.28 -176.78 -90.09
CA GLN A 7 83.03 -178.02 -89.63
C GLN A 7 82.28 -179.43 -89.80
N GLU A 8 82.24 -180.40 -88.83
CA GLU A 8 82.27 -181.90 -89.08
C GLU A 8 81.17 -182.94 -88.50
N PRO A 9 81.36 -184.01 -87.64
CA PRO A 9 80.92 -185.44 -87.96
C PRO A 9 80.28 -186.41 -86.85
N ILE A 10 80.14 -187.75 -87.16
CA ILE A 10 80.07 -189.02 -86.29
C ILE A 10 78.72 -189.81 -85.99
N THR A 11 78.78 -191.17 -85.78
CA THR A 11 77.68 -192.18 -85.41
C THR A 11 78.27 -193.62 -85.05
N LEU A 12 77.68 -194.84 -84.80
CA LEU A 12 76.35 -195.57 -84.84
C LEU A 12 76.38 -196.97 -84.05
N CYS A 13 75.30 -197.80 -83.90
CA CYS A 13 75.29 -199.18 -83.24
C CYS A 13 74.04 -200.13 -83.52
N PHE A 14 74.08 -201.49 -83.28
CA PHE A 14 73.06 -202.59 -83.56
C PHE A 14 73.29 -203.96 -82.76
N LYS A 15 72.54 -205.13 -82.73
CA LYS A 15 71.09 -205.61 -82.87
C LYS A 15 70.90 -207.20 -83.10
N ARG A 16 70.27 -208.07 -82.23
CA ARG A 16 69.87 -209.53 -82.55
C ARG A 16 69.07 -210.42 -81.50
N PRO A 17 68.13 -211.36 -81.87
CA PRO A 17 67.52 -212.44 -80.99
C PRO A 17 67.06 -213.84 -81.63
N LEU A 18 66.75 -214.94 -80.86
CA LEU A 18 66.01 -216.25 -81.18
C LEU A 18 65.84 -217.22 -79.91
N PHE A 19 65.26 -218.46 -79.75
CA PHE A 19 64.52 -219.56 -80.50
C PHE A 19 63.71 -220.59 -79.56
N ILE A 20 63.35 -221.85 -79.98
CA ILE A 20 62.54 -222.94 -79.28
C ILE A 20 63.00 -223.34 -77.85
N LEU A 21 62.09 -223.39 -76.85
CA LEU A 21 62.18 -224.23 -75.62
C LEU A 21 60.88 -224.19 -74.77
N ASP A 22 60.39 -225.33 -74.25
CA ASP A 22 59.09 -225.46 -73.58
C ASP A 22 59.18 -225.70 -72.03
N GLN A 23 58.03 -225.94 -71.37
CA GLN A 23 57.84 -226.44 -69.99
C GLN A 23 58.27 -225.53 -68.80
N ASN A 24 59.35 -224.75 -68.88
CA ASN A 24 59.70 -223.77 -67.81
C ASN A 24 58.75 -222.55 -67.75
N PHE A 25 57.74 -222.53 -68.63
CA PHE A 25 56.66 -221.56 -68.79
C PHE A 25 55.75 -221.39 -67.54
N ILE A 26 55.88 -222.25 -66.51
CA ILE A 26 55.00 -222.24 -65.32
C ILE A 26 55.70 -221.72 -64.06
N THR A 27 56.92 -222.17 -63.74
CA THR A 27 57.60 -221.76 -62.50
C THR A 27 58.06 -220.30 -62.57
N ALA A 28 58.56 -219.87 -63.73
CA ALA A 28 58.91 -218.47 -63.99
C ALA A 28 57.67 -217.56 -63.94
N TYR A 29 56.53 -218.05 -64.43
CA TYR A 29 55.23 -217.35 -64.35
C TYR A 29 54.84 -217.10 -62.89
N LEU A 30 54.85 -218.14 -62.03
CA LEU A 30 54.44 -218.02 -60.63
C LEU A 30 55.38 -217.14 -59.76
N GLN A 31 56.69 -217.15 -60.00
CA GLN A 31 57.62 -216.25 -59.28
C GLN A 31 57.55 -214.80 -59.80
N SER A 32 57.31 -214.60 -61.10
CA SER A 32 57.01 -213.28 -61.66
C SER A 32 55.75 -212.68 -61.02
N GLU A 33 54.68 -213.49 -60.90
CA GLU A 33 53.39 -213.11 -60.30
C GLU A 33 53.55 -212.54 -58.88
N LEU A 34 54.38 -213.17 -58.04
CA LEU A 34 54.70 -212.69 -56.68
C LEU A 34 55.44 -211.34 -56.68
N SER A 35 56.35 -211.13 -57.63
CA SER A 35 57.06 -209.85 -57.77
C SER A 35 56.11 -208.73 -58.22
N ARG A 36 55.18 -209.03 -59.15
CA ARG A 36 54.17 -208.10 -59.63
C ARG A 36 53.26 -207.65 -58.49
N LEU A 37 52.65 -208.60 -57.78
CA LEU A 37 51.70 -208.32 -56.69
C LEU A 37 52.30 -207.48 -55.54
N ARG A 38 53.59 -207.64 -55.23
CA ARG A 38 54.27 -206.74 -54.27
C ARG A 38 54.43 -205.31 -54.79
N SER A 39 54.88 -205.12 -56.03
CA SER A 39 55.01 -203.78 -56.61
C SER A 39 53.66 -203.04 -56.73
N GLU A 40 52.60 -203.79 -57.04
CA GLU A 40 51.23 -203.30 -57.18
C GLU A 40 50.65 -202.84 -55.83
N THR A 41 50.90 -203.61 -54.76
CA THR A 41 50.54 -203.22 -53.37
C THR A 41 51.25 -201.95 -52.93
N GLN A 42 52.53 -201.77 -53.27
CA GLN A 42 53.31 -200.61 -52.84
C GLN A 42 52.94 -199.33 -53.63
N ARG A 43 52.54 -199.47 -54.89
CA ARG A 43 51.97 -198.40 -55.72
C ARG A 43 50.63 -197.87 -55.17
N LEU A 44 49.77 -198.76 -54.64
CA LEU A 44 48.50 -198.39 -54.01
C LEU A 44 48.67 -197.46 -52.79
N ILE A 45 49.74 -197.63 -52.01
CA ILE A 45 50.04 -196.78 -50.85
C ILE A 45 50.40 -195.36 -51.30
N VAL A 46 51.22 -195.21 -52.35
CA VAL A 46 51.64 -193.91 -52.89
C VAL A 46 50.44 -193.12 -53.42
N GLN A 47 49.51 -193.77 -54.15
CA GLN A 47 48.29 -193.12 -54.62
C GLN A 47 47.40 -192.63 -53.46
N HIS A 48 47.31 -193.39 -52.36
CA HIS A 48 46.58 -192.94 -51.16
C HIS A 48 47.22 -191.69 -50.52
N GLN A 49 48.55 -191.65 -50.38
CA GLN A 49 49.24 -190.49 -49.82
C GLN A 49 49.07 -189.21 -50.67
N GLN A 50 49.15 -189.33 -52.00
CA GLN A 50 48.89 -188.20 -52.90
C GLN A 50 47.44 -187.69 -52.80
N THR A 51 46.47 -188.59 -52.63
CA THR A 51 45.05 -188.23 -52.48
C THR A 51 44.80 -187.44 -51.18
N VAL A 52 45.45 -187.81 -50.07
CA VAL A 52 45.30 -187.12 -48.77
C VAL A 52 45.93 -185.72 -48.76
N LEU A 53 47.03 -185.50 -49.50
CA LEU A 53 47.67 -184.18 -49.54
C LEU A 53 46.85 -183.14 -50.31
N GLN A 54 46.43 -183.45 -51.54
CA GLN A 54 45.72 -182.48 -52.38
C GLN A 54 44.31 -182.15 -51.86
N LEU A 55 43.68 -183.05 -51.11
CA LEU A 55 42.43 -182.76 -50.40
C LEU A 55 42.60 -181.72 -49.28
N ARG A 56 43.81 -181.58 -48.68
CA ARG A 56 44.07 -180.51 -47.69
C ARG A 56 44.24 -179.15 -48.36
N GLU A 57 44.98 -179.08 -49.46
CA GLU A 57 45.15 -177.85 -50.25
C GLU A 57 43.79 -177.35 -50.80
N ARG A 58 42.91 -178.29 -51.20
CA ARG A 58 41.56 -178.00 -51.71
C ARG A 58 40.61 -177.43 -50.65
N VAL A 59 40.81 -177.74 -49.37
CA VAL A 59 40.00 -177.21 -48.25
C VAL A 59 40.52 -175.84 -47.82
N ALA A 60 41.83 -175.74 -47.53
CA ALA A 60 42.43 -174.53 -46.95
C ALA A 60 42.20 -173.25 -47.77
N ALA A 61 42.20 -173.33 -49.12
CA ALA A 61 41.98 -172.17 -49.98
C ALA A 61 40.51 -171.73 -50.07
N LEU A 62 39.57 -172.68 -50.03
CA LEU A 62 38.13 -172.39 -50.16
C LEU A 62 37.51 -171.81 -48.87
N GLU A 63 38.18 -172.00 -47.73
CA GLU A 63 37.84 -171.32 -46.48
C GLU A 63 38.33 -169.86 -46.45
N THR A 64 39.43 -169.53 -47.15
CA THR A 64 39.99 -168.16 -47.19
C THR A 64 39.36 -167.21 -48.21
N ASP A 65 38.90 -167.71 -49.38
CA ASP A 65 38.41 -166.82 -50.46
C ASP A 65 36.95 -166.37 -50.30
N LEU A 66 36.14 -167.09 -49.49
CA LEU A 66 34.70 -166.87 -49.36
C LEU A 66 34.28 -166.30 -47.99
N ALA A 67 35.13 -166.41 -46.97
CA ALA A 67 34.88 -165.77 -45.68
C ALA A 67 35.28 -164.29 -45.73
N THR A 68 34.28 -163.41 -45.65
CA THR A 68 34.42 -161.99 -45.29
C THR A 68 35.22 -161.09 -46.25
N LYS A 69 35.26 -161.41 -47.54
CA LYS A 69 35.35 -160.36 -48.58
C LYS A 69 34.21 -159.33 -48.47
N ASP A 70 33.09 -159.74 -47.88
CA ASP A 70 31.86 -158.95 -47.74
C ASP A 70 31.66 -158.26 -46.36
N SER A 71 32.55 -158.43 -45.38
CA SER A 71 32.24 -157.99 -43.99
C SER A 71 32.61 -156.54 -43.65
N GLU A 72 33.76 -156.05 -44.12
CA GLU A 72 34.29 -154.75 -43.68
C GLU A 72 34.46 -153.70 -44.80
N LEU A 73 33.97 -154.01 -46.00
CA LEU A 73 33.63 -152.99 -47.01
C LEU A 73 32.52 -152.05 -46.50
N GLU A 74 31.71 -152.54 -45.55
CA GLU A 74 30.72 -151.79 -44.77
C GLU A 74 31.32 -151.11 -43.52
N GLN A 75 32.22 -151.80 -42.80
CA GLN A 75 32.67 -151.40 -41.46
C GLN A 75 33.79 -150.34 -41.47
N GLU A 76 34.55 -150.18 -42.56
CA GLU A 76 35.48 -149.06 -42.71
C GLU A 76 35.12 -148.04 -43.79
N ARG A 77 33.91 -147.47 -43.62
CA ARG A 77 33.66 -146.05 -43.88
C ARG A 77 33.26 -145.36 -42.57
N LEU A 78 33.81 -145.86 -41.46
CA LEU A 78 33.25 -145.81 -40.10
C LEU A 78 34.30 -145.83 -38.96
N GLN A 79 35.54 -146.33 -39.19
CA GLN A 79 36.73 -145.78 -38.54
C GLN A 79 37.24 -144.51 -39.24
N LYS A 80 36.54 -143.97 -40.25
CA LYS A 80 36.38 -142.55 -40.68
C LYS A 80 36.95 -141.40 -39.78
N GLU A 81 37.07 -141.61 -38.47
CA GLU A 81 37.72 -140.77 -37.47
C GLU A 81 39.29 -140.92 -37.42
N GLU A 82 39.83 -141.95 -38.06
CA GLU A 82 41.18 -142.53 -37.94
C GLU A 82 41.65 -143.01 -39.34
N LEU A 83 42.82 -142.66 -39.89
CA LEU A 83 43.99 -141.96 -39.37
C LEU A 83 44.67 -141.15 -40.48
N LEU A 84 44.89 -139.85 -40.25
CA LEU A 84 46.06 -139.14 -40.80
C LEU A 84 47.06 -138.89 -39.65
N GLN A 85 47.43 -140.00 -39.01
CA GLN A 85 48.69 -140.22 -38.30
C GLN A 85 49.25 -141.57 -38.82
N LEU A 86 50.47 -141.94 -38.39
CA LEU A 86 51.36 -142.99 -38.96
C LEU A 86 52.06 -142.51 -40.26
N THR A 87 53.39 -142.64 -40.42
CA THR A 87 54.50 -143.13 -39.56
C THR A 87 55.78 -142.29 -39.85
N ASP A 88 56.86 -142.27 -39.06
CA ASP A 88 57.19 -142.84 -37.74
C ASP A 88 58.19 -141.93 -36.97
N ALA A 89 58.55 -142.27 -35.73
CA ALA A 89 59.36 -141.44 -34.84
C ALA A 89 60.86 -141.79 -34.76
N ALA A 90 61.76 -140.78 -34.85
CA ALA A 90 63.16 -140.89 -34.40
C ALA A 90 63.89 -139.54 -34.12
N ALA A 91 63.84 -139.04 -32.87
CA ALA A 91 64.80 -138.10 -32.23
C ALA A 91 64.99 -136.65 -32.80
N LYS A 92 65.29 -135.57 -32.04
CA LYS A 92 65.38 -135.34 -30.58
C LYS A 92 65.24 -133.83 -30.21
N PHE A 93 64.13 -133.45 -29.59
CA PHE A 93 64.01 -132.68 -28.33
C PHE A 93 64.69 -131.29 -28.08
N HIS A 94 65.40 -130.59 -28.98
CA HIS A 94 66.20 -129.40 -28.58
C HIS A 94 65.79 -127.98 -29.04
N GLU A 95 64.84 -127.76 -29.96
CA GLU A 95 64.51 -126.39 -30.43
C GLU A 95 63.24 -125.74 -29.85
N ALA A 96 62.42 -126.48 -29.08
CA ALA A 96 61.12 -125.98 -28.60
C ALA A 96 61.21 -124.88 -27.52
N ASP A 97 62.25 -124.89 -26.66
CA ASP A 97 62.36 -123.99 -25.48
C ASP A 97 62.29 -122.49 -25.82
N ARG A 98 62.83 -122.09 -26.98
CA ARG A 98 63.01 -120.68 -27.32
C ARG A 98 61.71 -119.93 -27.64
N LYS A 99 60.60 -120.60 -27.94
CA LYS A 99 59.34 -119.94 -28.32
C LYS A 99 58.43 -119.58 -27.14
N ALA A 100 58.54 -120.27 -25.99
CA ALA A 100 57.66 -120.02 -24.85
C ALA A 100 57.86 -118.62 -24.23
N LYS A 101 59.12 -118.22 -24.02
CA LYS A 101 59.51 -116.99 -23.29
C LYS A 101 58.97 -115.67 -23.89
N ILE A 102 58.59 -115.65 -25.17
CA ILE A 102 58.13 -114.44 -25.88
C ILE A 102 56.61 -114.20 -25.71
N VAL A 103 55.84 -115.22 -25.31
CA VAL A 103 54.39 -115.10 -25.11
C VAL A 103 54.06 -114.53 -23.73
N GLU A 104 54.77 -114.98 -22.69
CA GLU A 104 54.59 -114.58 -21.28
C GLU A 104 54.67 -113.05 -21.10
N GLU A 105 55.71 -112.40 -21.65
CA GLU A 105 55.93 -110.95 -21.53
C GLU A 105 54.82 -110.07 -22.14
N LYS A 106 54.03 -110.61 -23.08
CA LYS A 106 52.98 -109.86 -23.76
C LYS A 106 51.68 -109.80 -22.96
N PHE A 107 51.36 -110.86 -22.21
CA PHE A 107 50.12 -110.93 -21.45
C PHE A 107 50.13 -109.98 -20.24
N GLN A 108 51.25 -109.91 -19.51
CA GLN A 108 51.39 -109.07 -18.32
C GLN A 108 51.18 -107.56 -18.63
N LYS A 109 51.73 -107.07 -19.74
CA LYS A 109 51.60 -105.66 -20.16
C LYS A 109 50.15 -105.25 -20.45
N LEU A 110 49.32 -106.17 -20.97
CA LEU A 110 47.92 -105.89 -21.27
C LEU A 110 47.07 -105.72 -20.00
N LYS A 111 47.38 -106.50 -18.96
CA LYS A 111 46.70 -106.46 -17.65
C LYS A 111 46.89 -105.13 -16.92
N GLU A 112 48.09 -104.55 -16.97
CA GLU A 112 48.37 -103.25 -16.34
C GLU A 112 47.61 -102.09 -16.99
N VAL A 113 47.49 -102.09 -18.32
CA VAL A 113 46.76 -101.04 -19.06
C VAL A 113 45.27 -101.06 -18.70
N TYR A 114 44.67 -102.25 -18.60
CA TYR A 114 43.24 -102.39 -18.29
C TYR A 114 42.91 -101.98 -16.84
N SER A 115 43.83 -102.15 -15.89
CA SER A 115 43.65 -101.63 -14.53
C SER A 115 43.67 -100.10 -14.51
N LYS A 116 44.71 -99.49 -15.10
CA LYS A 116 44.89 -98.03 -15.15
C LYS A 116 43.65 -97.34 -15.73
N LEU A 117 43.17 -97.79 -16.89
CA LEU A 117 42.01 -97.22 -17.57
C LEU A 117 40.70 -97.34 -16.74
N ARG A 118 40.55 -98.42 -15.97
CA ARG A 118 39.39 -98.61 -15.08
C ARG A 118 39.44 -97.65 -13.88
N ASP A 119 40.62 -97.50 -13.27
CA ASP A 119 40.78 -96.68 -12.09
C ASP A 119 40.71 -95.18 -12.45
N GLU A 120 41.24 -94.79 -13.62
CA GLU A 120 41.03 -93.48 -14.27
C GLU A 120 39.53 -93.18 -14.50
N HIS A 121 38.76 -94.13 -15.04
CA HIS A 121 37.32 -93.95 -15.26
C HIS A 121 36.54 -93.76 -13.95
N ILE A 122 36.87 -94.50 -12.89
CA ILE A 122 36.27 -94.34 -11.56
C ILE A 122 36.64 -92.97 -10.96
N GLN A 123 37.88 -92.51 -11.17
CA GLN A 123 38.35 -91.20 -10.72
C GLN A 123 37.63 -90.05 -11.44
N LEU A 124 37.45 -90.16 -12.76
CA LEU A 124 36.71 -89.19 -13.58
C LEU A 124 35.21 -89.11 -13.19
N ILE A 125 34.56 -90.23 -12.86
CA ILE A 125 33.17 -90.22 -12.37
C ILE A 125 33.07 -89.47 -11.03
N ARG A 126 34.00 -89.70 -10.10
CA ARG A 126 34.05 -88.97 -8.82
C ARG A 126 34.30 -87.48 -9.03
N GLN A 127 35.27 -87.12 -9.86
CA GLN A 127 35.55 -85.73 -10.22
C GLN A 127 34.34 -85.05 -10.87
N LYS A 128 33.62 -85.74 -11.77
CA LYS A 128 32.37 -85.20 -12.33
C LYS A 128 31.32 -84.96 -11.26
N ALA A 129 31.11 -85.90 -10.33
CA ALA A 129 30.12 -85.74 -9.26
C ALA A 129 30.47 -84.59 -8.30
N ASP A 130 31.76 -84.41 -7.96
CA ASP A 130 32.22 -83.27 -7.16
C ASP A 130 32.10 -81.94 -7.92
N VAL A 131 32.39 -81.91 -9.23
CA VAL A 131 32.20 -80.73 -10.09
C VAL A 131 30.72 -80.38 -10.26
N ASP A 132 29.84 -81.34 -10.55
CA ASP A 132 28.39 -81.14 -10.64
C ASP A 132 27.84 -80.56 -9.32
N LYS A 133 28.34 -81.05 -8.18
CA LYS A 133 27.97 -80.56 -6.83
C LYS A 133 28.52 -79.16 -6.55
N GLN A 134 29.77 -78.87 -6.93
CA GLN A 134 30.37 -77.54 -6.80
C GLN A 134 29.59 -76.52 -7.66
N LEU A 135 29.26 -76.87 -8.90
CA LEU A 135 28.48 -76.04 -9.83
C LEU A 135 27.06 -75.78 -9.28
N ALA A 136 26.40 -76.79 -8.70
CA ALA A 136 25.13 -76.60 -8.01
C ALA A 136 25.23 -75.66 -6.79
N THR A 137 26.29 -75.78 -5.98
CA THR A 137 26.49 -74.86 -4.84
C THR A 137 26.86 -73.44 -5.26
N VAL A 138 27.68 -73.28 -6.29
CA VAL A 138 28.01 -71.96 -6.88
C VAL A 138 26.75 -71.31 -7.42
N ARG A 139 25.95 -72.03 -8.22
CA ARG A 139 24.70 -71.51 -8.79
C ARG A 139 23.67 -71.11 -7.74
N ASN A 140 23.59 -71.83 -6.62
CA ASN A 140 22.72 -71.43 -5.52
C ASN A 140 23.22 -70.17 -4.80
N VAL A 141 24.55 -70.04 -4.61
CA VAL A 141 25.15 -68.82 -4.03
C VAL A 141 25.04 -67.62 -4.97
N GLU A 142 25.14 -67.82 -6.28
CA GLU A 142 24.88 -66.82 -7.32
C GLU A 142 23.43 -66.34 -7.25
N LEU A 143 22.44 -67.25 -7.28
CA LEU A 143 21.02 -66.92 -7.15
C LEU A 143 20.69 -66.21 -5.83
N GLU A 144 21.24 -66.67 -4.70
CA GLU A 144 21.07 -65.96 -3.42
C GLU A 144 21.76 -64.57 -3.43
N SER A 145 22.82 -64.36 -4.22
CA SER A 145 23.46 -63.05 -4.36
C SER A 145 22.63 -62.13 -5.26
N GLU A 146 22.16 -62.61 -6.41
CA GLU A 146 21.26 -61.89 -7.31
C GLU A 146 19.96 -61.49 -6.61
N GLU A 147 19.37 -62.36 -5.79
CA GLU A 147 18.14 -62.05 -5.04
C GLU A 147 18.39 -61.02 -3.92
N ARG A 148 19.53 -61.09 -3.22
CA ARG A 148 19.97 -60.07 -2.25
C ARG A 148 20.26 -58.72 -2.91
N GLU A 149 20.87 -58.72 -4.10
CA GLU A 149 21.13 -57.52 -4.88
C GLU A 149 19.83 -56.91 -5.43
N LYS A 150 18.91 -57.74 -5.93
CA LYS A 150 17.57 -57.32 -6.35
C LYS A 150 16.79 -56.66 -5.21
N SER A 151 16.72 -57.28 -4.03
CA SER A 151 16.05 -56.66 -2.88
C SER A 151 16.76 -55.40 -2.36
N ARG A 152 18.09 -55.28 -2.51
CA ARG A 152 18.81 -54.02 -2.25
C ARG A 152 18.48 -52.95 -3.28
N LEU A 153 18.41 -53.29 -4.56
CA LEU A 153 18.02 -52.37 -5.63
C LEU A 153 16.57 -51.91 -5.46
N GLU A 154 15.66 -52.79 -5.07
CA GLU A 154 14.27 -52.47 -4.73
C GLU A 154 14.20 -51.49 -3.53
N GLN A 155 14.94 -51.76 -2.45
CA GLN A 155 15.03 -50.82 -1.31
C GLN A 155 15.64 -49.47 -1.69
N VAL A 156 16.68 -49.44 -2.53
CA VAL A 156 17.29 -48.20 -3.01
C VAL A 156 16.36 -47.44 -3.94
N LEU A 157 15.59 -48.11 -4.80
CA LEU A 157 14.57 -47.49 -5.64
C LEU A 157 13.42 -46.89 -4.82
N GLU A 158 12.97 -47.57 -3.76
CA GLU A 158 11.92 -47.06 -2.86
C GLU A 158 12.43 -45.90 -1.98
N GLN A 159 13.70 -45.94 -1.55
CA GLN A 159 14.37 -44.79 -0.91
C GLN A 159 14.53 -43.61 -1.88
N LEU A 160 14.92 -43.84 -3.13
CA LEU A 160 15.01 -42.78 -4.15
C LEU A 160 13.64 -42.20 -4.50
N ALA A 161 12.59 -43.02 -4.59
CA ALA A 161 11.22 -42.56 -4.87
C ALA A 161 10.66 -41.72 -3.71
N SER A 162 10.88 -42.15 -2.46
CA SER A 162 10.47 -41.36 -1.29
C SER A 162 11.29 -40.07 -1.13
N LEU A 163 12.60 -40.11 -1.38
CA LEU A 163 13.45 -38.90 -1.42
C LEU A 163 13.00 -37.93 -2.52
N GLN A 164 12.71 -38.42 -3.73
CA GLN A 164 12.20 -37.61 -4.83
C GLN A 164 10.87 -36.95 -4.44
N ALA A 165 9.91 -37.70 -3.89
CA ALA A 165 8.64 -37.14 -3.42
C ALA A 165 8.82 -36.07 -2.32
N THR A 166 9.79 -36.24 -1.41
CA THR A 166 10.13 -35.19 -0.42
C THR A 166 10.84 -33.98 -1.04
N ALA A 167 11.61 -34.17 -2.11
CA ALA A 167 12.25 -33.09 -2.86
C ALA A 167 11.20 -32.29 -3.65
N ASP A 168 10.32 -32.98 -4.38
CA ASP A 168 9.26 -32.36 -5.18
C ASP A 168 8.33 -31.51 -4.29
N THR A 169 7.80 -32.09 -3.21
CA THR A 169 6.97 -31.35 -2.23
C THR A 169 7.72 -30.22 -1.54
N ALA A 170 9.03 -30.35 -1.30
CA ALA A 170 9.84 -29.23 -0.81
C ALA A 170 10.02 -28.14 -1.89
N THR A 171 10.12 -28.47 -3.18
CA THR A 171 10.18 -27.45 -4.25
C THR A 171 8.83 -26.74 -4.42
N GLU A 172 7.70 -27.44 -4.37
CA GLU A 172 6.36 -26.83 -4.36
C GLU A 172 6.19 -25.88 -3.16
N HIS A 173 6.61 -26.30 -1.96
CA HIS A 173 6.53 -25.47 -0.77
C HIS A 173 7.43 -24.22 -0.87
N ASN A 174 8.65 -24.37 -1.39
CA ASN A 174 9.54 -23.22 -1.63
C ASN A 174 8.99 -22.26 -2.70
N GLN A 175 8.37 -22.76 -3.78
CA GLN A 175 7.71 -21.92 -4.78
C GLN A 175 6.53 -21.15 -4.17
N ALA A 176 5.67 -21.82 -3.38
CA ALA A 176 4.55 -21.19 -2.69
C ALA A 176 5.01 -20.14 -1.66
N LEU A 177 6.12 -20.38 -0.95
CA LEU A 177 6.74 -19.41 -0.06
C LEU A 177 7.30 -18.20 -0.84
N THR A 178 7.98 -18.42 -1.96
CA THR A 178 8.51 -17.35 -2.83
C THR A 178 7.39 -16.45 -3.33
N SER A 179 6.33 -16.99 -3.94
CA SER A 179 5.22 -16.18 -4.44
C SER A 179 4.45 -15.47 -3.33
N ARG A 180 4.40 -16.02 -2.11
CA ARG A 180 3.84 -15.31 -0.95
C ARG A 180 4.78 -14.20 -0.45
N MET A 181 6.09 -14.36 -0.56
CA MET A 181 7.07 -13.32 -0.23
C MET A 181 7.06 -12.17 -1.25
N GLU A 182 6.92 -12.48 -2.54
CA GLU A 182 6.68 -11.51 -3.61
C GLU A 182 5.39 -10.70 -3.37
N TRP A 183 4.28 -11.38 -3.04
CA TRP A 183 3.01 -10.74 -2.72
C TRP A 183 3.10 -9.81 -1.50
N VAL A 184 3.74 -10.26 -0.42
CA VAL A 184 3.97 -9.42 0.78
C VAL A 184 4.91 -8.24 0.49
N SER A 185 5.90 -8.39 -0.39
CA SER A 185 6.76 -7.25 -0.80
C SER A 185 5.94 -6.19 -1.55
N SER A 186 5.09 -6.62 -2.48
CA SER A 186 4.21 -5.72 -3.24
C SER A 186 3.21 -4.98 -2.34
N GLU A 187 2.55 -5.68 -1.40
CA GLU A 187 1.64 -5.07 -0.42
C GLU A 187 2.40 -4.09 0.51
N LYS A 188 3.61 -4.45 0.94
CA LYS A 188 4.49 -3.55 1.71
C LYS A 188 4.88 -2.30 0.93
N GLU A 189 5.29 -2.43 -0.33
CA GLU A 189 5.70 -1.32 -1.19
C GLU A 189 4.54 -0.35 -1.45
N GLN A 190 3.32 -0.87 -1.64
CA GLN A 190 2.11 -0.04 -1.72
C GLN A 190 1.85 0.70 -0.41
N LEU A 191 1.90 0.02 0.74
CA LEU A 191 1.68 0.64 2.05
C LEU A 191 2.74 1.69 2.41
N GLU A 192 4.00 1.48 2.00
CA GLU A 192 5.07 2.47 2.16
C GLU A 192 4.84 3.71 1.27
N SER A 193 4.29 3.55 0.06
CA SER A 193 3.87 4.67 -0.79
C SER A 193 2.70 5.44 -0.19
N GLU A 194 1.63 4.75 0.23
CA GLU A 194 0.45 5.37 0.86
C GLU A 194 0.83 6.11 2.15
N LEU A 195 1.75 5.57 2.95
CA LEU A 195 2.29 6.23 4.13
C LEU A 195 3.08 7.50 3.77
N GLN A 196 3.89 7.46 2.71
CA GLN A 196 4.66 8.62 2.26
C GLN A 196 3.76 9.75 1.73
N ASP A 197 2.71 9.41 0.99
CA ASP A 197 1.70 10.36 0.53
C ASP A 197 0.95 10.99 1.71
N LEU A 198 0.51 10.19 2.68
CA LEU A 198 -0.15 10.67 3.90
C LEU A 198 0.76 11.56 4.76
N LEU A 199 2.05 11.25 4.86
CA LEU A 199 3.03 12.10 5.54
C LEU A 199 3.18 13.45 4.85
N SER A 200 3.27 13.48 3.51
CA SER A 200 3.37 14.74 2.76
C SER A 200 2.12 15.63 2.91
N GLN A 201 0.93 15.03 2.89
CA GLN A 201 -0.33 15.74 3.14
C GLN A 201 -0.41 16.28 4.57
N LYS A 202 0.10 15.51 5.54
CA LYS A 202 0.16 15.91 6.95
C LYS A 202 1.14 17.07 7.16
N GLU A 203 2.28 17.10 6.48
CA GLU A 203 3.22 18.23 6.50
C GLU A 203 2.63 19.49 5.84
N GLU A 204 1.90 19.36 4.72
CA GLU A 204 1.18 20.49 4.12
C GLU A 204 0.12 21.05 5.08
N LEU A 205 -0.68 20.17 5.70
CA LEU A 205 -1.72 20.57 6.66
C LEU A 205 -1.14 21.23 7.91
N ASP A 206 -0.05 20.71 8.48
CA ASP A 206 0.66 21.34 9.60
C ASP A 206 1.17 22.75 9.21
N SER A 207 1.76 22.91 8.02
CA SER A 207 2.25 24.22 7.54
C SER A 207 1.11 25.23 7.34
N ARG A 208 -0.04 24.78 6.84
CA ARG A 208 -1.25 25.61 6.65
C ARG A 208 -1.90 25.96 7.99
N LEU A 209 -1.87 25.06 8.97
CA LEU A 209 -2.28 25.36 10.34
C LEU A 209 -1.40 26.45 10.96
N THR A 210 -0.08 26.44 10.72
CA THR A 210 0.79 27.54 11.18
C THR A 210 0.50 28.88 10.48
N ASP A 211 0.26 28.91 9.17
CA ASP A 211 -0.16 30.16 8.48
C ASP A 211 -1.47 30.73 9.06
N PHE A 212 -2.47 29.87 9.28
CA PHE A 212 -3.73 30.31 9.88
C PHE A 212 -3.57 30.76 11.34
N GLN A 213 -2.70 30.10 12.12
CA GLN A 213 -2.39 30.47 13.51
C GLN A 213 -1.71 31.85 13.58
N ASP A 214 -0.72 32.11 12.73
CA ASP A 214 0.01 33.37 12.67
C ASP A 214 -0.87 34.52 12.17
N ARG A 215 -1.67 34.28 11.12
CA ARG A 215 -2.62 35.27 10.57
C ARG A 215 -3.79 35.58 11.51
N LEU A 216 -4.22 34.60 12.31
CA LEU A 216 -5.18 34.86 13.39
C LEU A 216 -4.55 35.69 14.50
N SER A 217 -3.28 35.41 14.84
CA SER A 217 -2.54 36.14 15.88
C SER A 217 -2.25 37.59 15.48
N SER A 218 -1.83 37.85 14.23
CA SER A 218 -1.64 39.22 13.74
C SER A 218 -2.96 40.00 13.68
N SER A 219 -4.03 39.40 13.14
CA SER A 219 -5.37 40.00 13.10
C SER A 219 -5.90 40.36 14.50
N GLN A 220 -5.61 39.55 15.54
CA GLN A 220 -5.94 39.88 16.92
C GLN A 220 -5.11 41.03 17.50
N VAL A 221 -3.86 41.22 17.06
CA VAL A 221 -3.03 42.38 17.43
C VAL A 221 -3.54 43.64 16.74
N ASP A 222 -3.82 43.57 15.43
CA ASP A 222 -4.35 44.68 14.64
C ASP A 222 -5.70 45.17 15.19
N GLN A 223 -6.61 44.26 15.56
CA GLN A 223 -7.89 44.61 16.17
C GLN A 223 -7.74 45.31 17.53
N LYS A 224 -6.77 44.89 18.36
CA LYS A 224 -6.47 45.56 19.65
C LYS A 224 -5.90 46.95 19.41
N LEU A 225 -4.95 47.09 18.49
CA LEU A 225 -4.33 48.37 18.12
C LEU A 225 -5.36 49.35 17.56
N LEU A 226 -6.27 48.89 16.68
CA LEU A 226 -7.37 49.71 16.17
C LEU A 226 -8.34 50.15 17.27
N PHE A 227 -8.65 49.27 18.24
CA PHE A 227 -9.49 49.62 19.39
C PHE A 227 -8.84 50.66 20.30
N GLU A 228 -7.55 50.50 20.61
CA GLU A 228 -6.81 51.46 21.43
C GLU A 228 -6.66 52.81 20.73
N ASN A 229 -6.34 52.84 19.43
CA ASN A 229 -6.27 54.05 18.62
C ASN A 229 -7.60 54.83 18.61
N VAL A 230 -8.75 54.13 18.51
CA VAL A 230 -10.08 54.78 18.59
C VAL A 230 -10.30 55.43 19.96
N ILE A 231 -9.90 54.80 21.06
CA ILE A 231 -10.06 55.37 22.39
C ILE A 231 -9.08 56.53 22.62
N MET A 232 -7.85 56.43 22.12
CA MET A 232 -6.90 57.54 22.14
C MET A 232 -7.43 58.77 21.39
N GLU A 233 -8.08 58.59 20.23
CA GLU A 233 -8.66 59.71 19.51
C GLU A 233 -9.94 60.26 20.18
N ALA A 234 -10.73 59.40 20.83
CA ALA A 234 -11.81 59.85 21.71
C ALA A 234 -11.29 60.67 22.90
N GLU A 235 -10.18 60.25 23.55
CA GLU A 235 -9.49 61.06 24.56
C GLU A 235 -8.97 62.39 23.96
N ASN A 236 -8.41 62.39 22.75
CA ASN A 236 -7.93 63.60 22.09
C ASN A 236 -9.05 64.62 21.85
N ILE A 237 -10.19 64.17 21.30
CA ILE A 237 -11.38 65.00 21.07
C ILE A 237 -11.88 65.62 22.38
N MET A 238 -11.96 64.83 23.46
CA MET A 238 -12.41 65.37 24.76
C MET A 238 -11.37 66.30 25.40
N ARG A 239 -10.06 66.04 25.28
CA ARG A 239 -8.99 66.95 25.72
C ARG A 239 -9.02 68.28 24.97
N GLN A 240 -9.25 68.25 23.65
CA GLN A 240 -9.44 69.44 22.83
C GLN A 240 -10.68 70.22 23.30
N THR A 241 -11.82 69.53 23.50
CA THR A 241 -13.06 70.11 24.04
C THR A 241 -12.84 70.83 25.37
N VAL A 242 -12.19 70.19 26.35
CA VAL A 242 -11.91 70.79 27.67
C VAL A 242 -11.06 72.06 27.55
N ASN A 243 -10.07 72.06 26.64
CA ASN A 243 -9.23 73.22 26.37
C ASN A 243 -9.99 74.35 25.64
N GLU A 244 -10.84 74.01 24.66
CA GLU A 244 -11.70 74.96 23.96
C GLU A 244 -12.71 75.63 24.90
N LEU A 245 -13.31 74.88 25.84
CA LEU A 245 -14.19 75.44 26.88
C LEU A 245 -13.49 76.43 27.82
N GLY A 246 -12.15 76.41 27.88
CA GLY A 246 -11.33 77.40 28.58
C GLY A 246 -10.90 78.59 27.70
N ASN A 247 -11.13 78.55 26.39
CA ASN A 247 -10.69 79.59 25.46
C ASN A 247 -11.63 80.83 25.52
N PRO A 248 -11.12 82.03 25.83
CA PRO A 248 -11.92 83.26 25.86
C PRO A 248 -12.67 83.58 24.57
N ALA A 249 -12.23 83.06 23.41
CA ALA A 249 -12.93 83.23 22.14
C ALA A 249 -14.36 82.63 22.14
N ILE A 250 -14.61 81.56 22.92
CA ILE A 250 -15.94 80.94 23.01
C ILE A 250 -16.95 81.85 23.73
N SER A 251 -16.51 82.83 24.54
CA SER A 251 -17.40 83.81 25.19
C SER A 251 -18.17 84.71 24.21
N VAL A 252 -17.79 84.73 22.93
CA VAL A 252 -18.50 85.47 21.86
C VAL A 252 -19.64 84.63 21.24
N LEU A 253 -19.61 83.31 21.39
CA LEU A 253 -20.62 82.41 20.81
C LEU A 253 -21.88 82.40 21.67
N THR A 254 -23.06 82.45 21.03
CA THR A 254 -24.36 82.31 21.72
C THR A 254 -25.17 81.16 21.13
N CYS A 255 -25.92 80.46 21.98
CA CYS A 255 -26.80 79.36 21.60
C CYS A 255 -28.13 79.47 22.36
N SER A 256 -29.24 79.08 21.71
CA SER A 256 -30.55 79.12 22.34
C SER A 256 -30.75 77.91 23.27
N PRO A 257 -31.30 78.09 24.48
CA PRO A 257 -31.55 76.98 25.40
C PRO A 257 -32.45 75.89 24.77
N GLY A 258 -33.44 76.28 23.97
CA GLY A 258 -34.30 75.35 23.25
C GLY A 258 -33.54 74.42 22.28
N TYR A 259 -32.51 74.92 21.57
CA TYR A 259 -31.70 74.08 20.70
C TYR A 259 -30.81 73.13 21.50
N LEU A 260 -30.15 73.61 22.57
CA LEU A 260 -29.36 72.76 23.47
C LEU A 260 -30.21 71.63 24.05
N ARG A 261 -31.42 71.93 24.55
CA ARG A 261 -32.36 70.92 25.09
C ARG A 261 -32.78 69.88 24.04
N SER A 262 -32.80 70.21 22.75
CA SER A 262 -33.14 69.25 21.69
C SER A 262 -32.06 68.18 21.45
N LEU A 263 -30.81 68.43 21.86
CA LEU A 263 -29.69 67.51 21.69
C LEU A 263 -29.52 66.53 22.87
N ALA A 264 -30.04 66.88 24.05
CA ALA A 264 -29.87 66.09 25.28
C ALA A 264 -30.34 64.62 25.15
N PRO A 265 -31.50 64.28 24.53
CA PRO A 265 -31.94 62.89 24.42
C PRO A 265 -31.04 62.00 23.55
N ALA A 266 -30.39 62.59 22.53
CA ALA A 266 -29.44 61.85 21.68
C ALA A 266 -28.16 61.50 22.45
N LEU A 267 -27.64 62.46 23.24
CA LEU A 267 -26.49 62.24 24.11
C LEU A 267 -26.82 61.26 25.25
N GLU A 268 -27.98 61.38 25.91
CA GLU A 268 -28.41 60.43 26.95
C GLU A 268 -28.51 59.00 26.41
N SER A 269 -29.10 58.81 25.22
CA SER A 269 -29.12 57.53 24.52
C SER A 269 -27.71 56.98 24.27
N SER A 270 -26.79 57.82 23.81
CA SER A 270 -25.39 57.43 23.56
C SER A 270 -24.60 57.08 24.84
N ILE A 271 -24.87 57.76 25.95
CA ILE A 271 -24.28 57.44 27.26
C ILE A 271 -24.80 56.08 27.76
N ASN A 272 -26.09 55.82 27.61
CA ASN A 272 -26.67 54.53 27.99
C ASN A 272 -26.20 53.39 27.07
N ALA A 273 -25.93 53.65 25.78
CA ALA A 273 -25.30 52.70 24.87
C ALA A 273 -23.84 52.38 25.27
N LEU A 274 -23.04 53.39 25.65
CA LEU A 274 -21.70 53.20 26.18
C LEU A 274 -21.71 52.31 27.44
N ALA A 275 -22.63 52.60 28.37
CA ALA A 275 -22.81 51.82 29.60
C ALA A 275 -23.19 50.35 29.36
N ALA A 276 -23.97 50.08 28.32
CA ALA A 276 -24.36 48.72 27.94
C ALA A 276 -23.22 47.94 27.27
N ALA A 277 -22.36 48.62 26.49
CA ALA A 277 -21.12 48.04 25.96
C ALA A 277 -20.11 49.13 25.50
N PRO A 278 -18.87 49.13 26.00
CA PRO A 278 -17.81 50.04 25.55
C PRO A 278 -17.18 49.54 24.24
N LYS A 279 -17.94 49.62 23.14
CA LYS A 279 -17.52 49.26 21.77
C LYS A 279 -17.21 50.51 20.95
N VAL A 280 -16.39 50.39 19.91
CA VAL A 280 -16.05 51.46 18.94
C VAL A 280 -17.27 52.29 18.51
N GLY A 281 -18.36 51.61 18.13
CA GLY A 281 -19.61 52.23 17.68
C GLY A 281 -20.38 53.01 18.77
N ASN A 282 -20.00 52.91 20.04
CA ASN A 282 -20.58 53.67 21.15
C ASN A 282 -19.59 54.74 21.67
N ILE A 283 -18.29 54.45 21.64
CA ILE A 283 -17.18 55.33 22.02
C ILE A 283 -17.11 56.58 21.14
N VAL A 284 -17.23 56.43 19.81
CA VAL A 284 -17.15 57.57 18.88
C VAL A 284 -18.38 58.50 19.00
N PRO A 285 -19.64 58.02 18.98
CA PRO A 285 -20.79 58.90 19.11
C PRO A 285 -20.88 59.61 20.46
N VAL A 286 -20.58 58.95 21.58
CA VAL A 286 -20.69 59.58 22.91
C VAL A 286 -19.67 60.71 23.07
N SER A 287 -18.45 60.54 22.56
CA SER A 287 -17.40 61.57 22.59
C SER A 287 -17.79 62.76 21.72
N HIS A 288 -18.23 62.51 20.48
CA HIS A 288 -18.68 63.58 19.57
C HIS A 288 -19.90 64.35 20.10
N LEU A 289 -20.92 63.64 20.61
CA LEU A 289 -22.12 64.26 21.16
C LEU A 289 -21.84 65.02 22.46
N THR A 290 -20.93 64.51 23.32
CA THR A 290 -20.52 65.24 24.53
C THR A 290 -19.75 66.51 24.17
N ALA A 291 -18.81 66.44 23.23
CA ALA A 291 -18.08 67.61 22.74
C ALA A 291 -19.02 68.69 22.19
N GLN A 292 -19.93 68.31 21.29
CA GLN A 292 -20.95 69.21 20.74
C GLN A 292 -21.84 69.81 21.83
N PHE A 293 -22.35 69.00 22.75
CA PHE A 293 -23.26 69.45 23.81
C PHE A 293 -22.56 70.37 24.83
N ALA A 294 -21.30 70.10 25.18
CA ALA A 294 -20.54 70.94 26.10
C ALA A 294 -20.21 72.31 25.48
N ILE A 295 -19.78 72.36 24.22
CA ILE A 295 -19.48 73.61 23.51
C ILE A 295 -20.75 74.45 23.32
N LEU A 296 -21.86 73.85 22.90
CA LEU A 296 -23.16 74.54 22.78
C LEU A 296 -23.72 74.93 24.15
N GLY A 297 -23.43 74.16 25.20
CA GLY A 297 -23.72 74.49 26.60
C GLY A 297 -22.99 75.76 27.04
N LYS A 298 -21.68 75.88 26.74
CA LYS A 298 -20.92 77.11 27.01
C LYS A 298 -21.45 78.29 26.21
N ALA A 299 -21.76 78.10 24.92
CA ALA A 299 -22.40 79.15 24.12
C ALA A 299 -23.77 79.56 24.68
N THR A 300 -24.54 78.63 25.24
CA THR A 300 -25.81 78.94 25.91
C THR A 300 -25.60 79.67 27.25
N SER A 301 -24.53 79.37 27.98
CA SER A 301 -24.18 80.08 29.23
C SER A 301 -23.94 81.57 29.00
N ASN A 302 -23.40 81.95 27.84
CA ASN A 302 -23.16 83.34 27.46
C ASN A 302 -24.46 84.12 27.15
N THR A 303 -25.59 83.41 26.99
CA THR A 303 -26.93 84.00 26.80
C THR A 303 -27.60 84.38 28.15
N ALA A 304 -26.98 84.06 29.29
CA ALA A 304 -27.52 84.39 30.61
C ALA A 304 -27.23 85.85 31.01
N HIS A 305 -28.27 86.58 31.44
CA HIS A 305 -28.15 87.91 32.05
C HIS A 305 -27.49 87.89 33.45
N ASP A 306 -27.45 86.72 34.07
CA ASP A 306 -26.99 86.43 35.41
C ASP A 306 -25.60 85.77 35.31
N ILE A 307 -24.55 86.51 35.68
CA ILE A 307 -23.15 86.11 35.48
C ILE A 307 -22.82 84.88 36.35
N GLU A 308 -23.30 84.81 37.60
CA GLU A 308 -23.07 83.65 38.46
C GLU A 308 -23.75 82.39 37.91
N PHE A 309 -24.91 82.54 37.28
CA PHE A 309 -25.59 81.45 36.58
C PHE A 309 -24.83 81.03 35.29
N GLY A 310 -24.33 81.99 34.52
CA GLY A 310 -23.49 81.75 33.34
C GLY A 310 -22.21 80.99 33.69
N ASP A 311 -21.46 81.45 34.70
CA ASP A 311 -20.24 80.80 35.16
C ASP A 311 -20.49 79.41 35.75
N ARG A 312 -21.61 79.22 36.46
CA ARG A 312 -22.03 77.88 36.93
C ARG A 312 -22.33 76.94 35.76
N MET A 313 -23.10 77.40 34.77
CA MET A 313 -23.38 76.59 33.58
C MET A 313 -22.10 76.26 32.81
N ALA A 314 -21.16 77.21 32.71
CA ALA A 314 -19.84 77.01 32.12
C ALA A 314 -18.91 76.07 32.92
N ALA A 315 -19.08 75.98 34.25
CA ALA A 315 -18.42 74.98 35.07
C ALA A 315 -18.96 73.57 34.74
N VAL A 316 -20.28 73.37 34.77
CA VAL A 316 -20.91 72.07 34.47
C VAL A 316 -20.59 71.60 33.04
N CYS A 317 -20.46 72.49 32.07
CA CYS A 317 -19.97 72.13 30.71
C CYS A 317 -18.55 71.54 30.71
N ARG A 318 -17.64 72.09 31.52
CA ARG A 318 -16.26 71.58 31.64
C ARG A 318 -16.21 70.28 32.42
N GLU A 319 -17.00 70.17 33.49
CA GLU A 319 -17.17 68.93 34.25
C GLU A 319 -17.70 67.82 33.33
N LEU A 320 -18.81 68.04 32.60
CA LEU A 320 -19.35 67.07 31.63
C LEU A 320 -18.29 66.54 30.63
N ALA A 321 -17.45 67.43 30.09
CA ALA A 321 -16.39 67.06 29.17
C ALA A 321 -15.26 66.26 29.86
N GLN A 322 -14.94 66.59 31.11
CA GLN A 322 -13.95 65.89 31.94
C GLN A 322 -14.44 64.49 32.35
N GLU A 323 -15.69 64.35 32.81
CA GLU A 323 -16.30 63.04 33.16
C GLU A 323 -16.28 62.08 31.95
N CYS A 324 -16.49 62.60 30.74
CA CYS A 324 -16.42 61.81 29.50
C CYS A 324 -14.99 61.40 29.16
N LEU A 325 -14.01 62.30 29.33
CA LEU A 325 -12.59 61.99 29.18
C LEU A 325 -12.15 60.89 30.17
N GLU A 326 -12.58 60.97 31.42
CA GLU A 326 -12.28 59.99 32.46
C GLU A 326 -12.95 58.64 32.16
N ALA A 327 -14.19 58.64 31.65
CA ALA A 327 -14.85 57.43 31.13
C ALA A 327 -14.07 56.80 29.96
N MET A 328 -13.59 57.57 28.98
CA MET A 328 -12.76 57.05 27.88
C MET A 328 -11.45 56.44 28.39
N SER A 329 -10.77 57.15 29.31
CA SER A 329 -9.53 56.65 29.92
C SER A 329 -9.74 55.37 30.73
N SER A 330 -10.93 55.19 31.33
CA SER A 330 -11.34 53.99 32.04
C SER A 330 -11.55 52.81 31.09
N VAL A 331 -12.17 53.04 29.92
CA VAL A 331 -12.31 52.02 28.87
C VAL A 331 -10.93 51.55 28.40
N ARG A 332 -9.98 52.47 28.17
CA ARG A 332 -8.62 52.10 27.73
C ARG A 332 -7.85 51.28 28.78
N GLN A 333 -8.00 51.61 30.05
CA GLN A 333 -7.25 50.95 31.15
C GLN A 333 -7.88 49.65 31.64
N THR A 334 -9.22 49.54 31.61
CA THR A 334 -9.94 48.44 32.29
C THR A 334 -10.90 47.68 31.38
N GLY A 335 -11.14 48.14 30.15
CA GLY A 335 -12.21 47.63 29.29
C GLY A 335 -13.63 47.98 29.77
N SER A 336 -13.77 48.86 30.75
CA SER A 336 -15.04 49.24 31.38
C SER A 336 -15.09 50.73 31.73
N CYS A 337 -16.29 51.28 31.92
CA CYS A 337 -16.47 52.67 32.36
C CYS A 337 -17.70 52.80 33.27
N GLN A 338 -17.59 53.64 34.30
CA GLN A 338 -18.76 54.23 34.92
C GLN A 338 -19.24 55.41 34.09
N VAL A 339 -20.54 55.69 34.12
CA VAL A 339 -21.17 56.81 33.39
C VAL A 339 -22.12 57.62 34.26
N ASN A 340 -22.10 57.40 35.58
CA ASN A 340 -23.14 57.89 36.47
C ASN A 340 -22.97 59.38 36.77
N GLU A 341 -21.71 59.80 36.98
CA GLU A 341 -21.28 61.18 37.07
C GLU A 341 -21.57 61.91 35.75
N LEU A 342 -21.14 61.35 34.60
CA LEU A 342 -21.42 61.89 33.26
C LEU A 342 -22.92 62.10 33.00
N ARG A 343 -23.78 61.13 33.36
CA ARG A 343 -25.24 61.25 33.27
C ARG A 343 -25.78 62.31 34.24
N GLY A 344 -25.20 62.40 35.44
CA GLY A 344 -25.52 63.43 36.44
C GLY A 344 -25.27 64.84 35.92
N ARG A 345 -24.09 65.09 35.32
CA ARG A 345 -23.74 66.39 34.73
C ARG A 345 -24.59 66.73 33.52
N LEU A 346 -24.99 65.74 32.70
CA LEU A 346 -25.95 65.95 31.62
C LEU A 346 -27.32 66.39 32.14
N ALA A 347 -27.82 65.74 33.19
CA ALA A 347 -29.09 66.10 33.82
C ALA A 347 -29.03 67.49 34.47
N GLU A 348 -27.93 67.81 35.17
CA GLU A 348 -27.68 69.14 35.75
C GLU A 348 -27.67 70.23 34.67
N LEU A 349 -26.87 70.06 33.60
CA LEU A 349 -26.77 71.03 32.50
C LEU A 349 -28.11 71.18 31.74
N SER A 350 -28.87 70.10 31.59
CA SER A 350 -30.22 70.14 30.99
C SER A 350 -31.23 70.90 31.87
N ASN A 351 -31.16 70.72 33.20
CA ASN A 351 -31.99 71.47 34.15
C ASN A 351 -31.61 72.97 34.19
N LEU A 352 -30.31 73.31 34.10
CA LEU A 352 -29.87 74.69 33.92
C LEU A 352 -30.39 75.28 32.61
N ALA A 353 -30.34 74.53 31.49
CA ALA A 353 -30.91 74.98 30.22
C ALA A 353 -32.42 75.23 30.30
N VAL A 354 -33.19 74.40 31.04
CA VAL A 354 -34.61 74.64 31.31
C VAL A 354 -34.80 75.91 32.15
N SER A 355 -34.03 76.09 33.23
CA SER A 355 -34.13 77.27 34.09
C SER A 355 -33.72 78.57 33.39
N LEU A 356 -32.85 78.51 32.38
CA LEU A 356 -32.50 79.67 31.58
C LEU A 356 -33.61 80.00 30.58
N ASP A 357 -34.22 78.98 29.95
CA ASP A 357 -35.34 79.17 29.03
C ASP A 357 -36.56 79.78 29.73
N THR A 358 -36.88 79.34 30.96
CA THR A 358 -37.97 79.93 31.75
C THR A 358 -37.65 81.35 32.22
N LYS A 359 -36.40 81.64 32.63
CA LYS A 359 -35.92 83.00 32.94
C LYS A 359 -36.02 83.93 31.73
N LEU A 360 -35.70 83.45 30.52
CA LEU A 360 -35.74 84.24 29.28
C LEU A 360 -37.16 84.41 28.70
N GLN A 361 -38.10 83.51 29.02
CA GLN A 361 -39.49 83.61 28.55
C GLN A 361 -40.43 84.34 29.53
N GLY A 362 -40.11 84.36 30.83
CA GLY A 362 -40.98 84.88 31.89
C GLY A 362 -41.33 86.38 31.76
N GLU A 363 -42.63 86.68 31.94
CA GLU A 363 -43.31 88.00 31.99
C GLU A 363 -42.96 89.06 30.92
N THR A 364 -41.71 89.48 30.77
CA THR A 364 -41.32 90.63 29.94
C THR A 364 -41.63 90.41 28.46
N THR A 365 -41.35 89.22 27.93
CA THR A 365 -41.25 89.02 26.46
C THR A 365 -42.58 89.11 25.70
N GLU A 366 -43.73 88.84 26.34
CA GLU A 366 -45.05 89.01 25.70
C GLU A 366 -45.46 90.49 25.66
N LEU A 367 -45.19 91.22 26.75
CA LEU A 367 -45.57 92.63 26.94
C LEU A 367 -44.67 93.59 26.15
N ILE A 368 -43.37 93.29 26.02
CA ILE A 368 -42.38 94.12 25.30
C ILE A 368 -42.84 94.48 23.88
N ALA A 369 -43.37 93.50 23.13
CA ALA A 369 -43.69 93.72 21.71
C ALA A 369 -44.94 94.59 21.50
N ASP A 370 -45.93 94.54 22.42
CA ASP A 370 -47.08 95.46 22.38
C ASP A 370 -46.70 96.84 22.99
N SER A 371 -45.82 96.86 23.98
CA SER A 371 -45.30 98.10 24.58
C SER A 371 -44.42 98.91 23.63
N LEU A 372 -43.75 98.29 22.65
CA LEU A 372 -42.95 98.99 21.65
C LEU A 372 -43.80 99.98 20.84
N GLU A 373 -44.89 99.50 20.24
CA GLU A 373 -45.74 100.35 19.39
C GLU A 373 -46.44 101.43 20.20
N ALA A 374 -46.81 101.13 21.46
CA ALA A 374 -47.36 102.11 22.39
C ALA A 374 -46.37 103.25 22.72
N GLU A 375 -45.10 102.93 23.05
CA GLU A 375 -44.09 103.94 23.37
C GLU A 375 -43.57 104.69 22.13
N LEU A 376 -43.52 104.05 20.96
CA LEU A 376 -43.26 104.74 19.69
C LEU A 376 -44.37 105.78 19.38
N GLN A 377 -45.64 105.42 19.55
CA GLN A 377 -46.75 106.35 19.40
C GLN A 377 -46.80 107.44 20.49
N SER A 378 -46.32 107.13 21.70
CA SER A 378 -46.17 108.09 22.81
C SER A 378 -45.13 109.16 22.44
N MET A 379 -43.96 108.73 21.95
CA MET A 379 -42.91 109.61 21.44
C MET A 379 -43.39 110.48 20.27
N ASP A 380 -44.03 109.89 19.24
CA ASP A 380 -44.54 110.64 18.08
C ASP A 380 -45.51 111.76 18.53
N LYS A 381 -46.46 111.45 19.43
CA LYS A 381 -47.41 112.43 19.99
C LYS A 381 -46.71 113.53 20.80
N ALA A 382 -45.70 113.17 21.61
CA ALA A 382 -44.95 114.13 22.40
C ALA A 382 -44.18 115.14 21.52
N ILE A 383 -43.58 114.67 20.42
CA ILE A 383 -42.87 115.53 19.46
C ILE A 383 -43.85 116.43 18.71
N GLU A 384 -44.99 115.90 18.24
CA GLU A 384 -45.99 116.70 17.52
C GLU A 384 -46.62 117.79 18.40
N GLU A 385 -46.95 117.47 19.65
CA GLU A 385 -47.52 118.42 20.62
C GLU A 385 -46.51 119.47 21.11
N ALA A 386 -45.26 119.06 21.40
CA ALA A 386 -44.21 120.00 21.79
C ALA A 386 -43.94 121.01 20.68
N ALA A 387 -43.84 120.54 19.43
CA ALA A 387 -43.64 121.40 18.27
C ALA A 387 -44.84 122.32 17.99
N ARG A 388 -46.09 121.82 18.08
CA ARG A 388 -47.30 122.66 17.97
C ARG A 388 -47.30 123.80 19.00
N ARG A 389 -46.95 123.50 20.25
CA ARG A 389 -46.90 124.53 21.30
C ARG A 389 -45.77 125.54 21.07
N ILE A 390 -44.60 125.12 20.58
CA ILE A 390 -43.51 126.04 20.22
C ILE A 390 -43.94 126.96 19.05
N GLU A 391 -44.62 126.42 18.04
CA GLU A 391 -45.23 127.21 16.95
C GLU A 391 -46.26 128.22 17.50
N GLU A 392 -47.08 127.84 18.49
CA GLU A 392 -48.02 128.76 19.19
C GLU A 392 -47.31 129.83 20.03
N MET A 393 -46.29 129.46 20.82
CA MET A 393 -45.50 130.40 21.63
C MET A 393 -44.79 131.44 20.77
N LEU A 394 -44.30 131.02 19.60
CA LEU A 394 -43.72 131.89 18.58
C LEU A 394 -44.73 132.92 18.06
N THR A 395 -45.99 132.54 17.82
CA THR A 395 -47.05 133.51 17.45
C THR A 395 -47.43 134.44 18.60
N LYS A 396 -47.46 133.93 19.85
CA LYS A 396 -47.75 134.73 21.06
C LYS A 396 -46.66 135.77 21.34
N SER A 397 -45.37 135.38 21.28
CA SER A 397 -44.24 136.32 21.45
C SER A 397 -44.27 137.39 20.35
N ARG A 398 -44.54 137.03 19.09
CA ARG A 398 -44.72 137.99 17.98
C ARG A 398 -45.91 138.95 18.14
N ALA A 399 -46.83 138.70 19.08
CA ALA A 399 -47.95 139.59 19.42
C ALA A 399 -47.78 140.34 20.75
N ALA A 400 -46.94 139.85 21.67
CA ALA A 400 -46.81 140.37 23.04
C ALA A 400 -45.45 141.01 23.36
N ASP A 401 -44.37 140.56 22.71
CA ASP A 401 -43.04 141.15 22.86
C ASP A 401 -42.81 142.28 21.84
N SER A 402 -41.93 143.22 22.18
CA SER A 402 -41.53 144.30 21.26
C SER A 402 -40.05 144.68 21.42
N GLY A 403 -39.49 145.34 20.40
CA GLY A 403 -38.08 145.71 20.36
C GLY A 403 -37.13 144.51 20.42
N LEU A 404 -35.99 144.67 21.06
CA LEU A 404 -34.91 143.67 21.12
C LEU A 404 -35.35 142.33 21.73
N LYS A 405 -36.30 142.34 22.70
CA LYS A 405 -36.82 141.13 23.33
C LYS A 405 -37.52 140.22 22.32
N LEU A 406 -38.30 140.80 21.40
CA LEU A 406 -38.95 140.07 20.33
C LEU A 406 -37.93 139.47 19.35
N GLU A 407 -36.86 140.20 19.01
CA GLU A 407 -35.85 139.70 18.08
C GLU A 407 -35.10 138.48 18.64
N VAL A 408 -34.75 138.50 19.93
CA VAL A 408 -34.07 137.39 20.61
C VAL A 408 -35.02 136.22 20.83
N ASN A 409 -36.20 136.45 21.40
CA ASN A 409 -37.20 135.39 21.64
C ASN A 409 -37.65 134.73 20.33
N GLY A 410 -37.88 135.53 19.28
CA GLY A 410 -38.19 135.03 17.94
C GLY A 410 -37.10 134.11 17.41
N LYS A 411 -35.83 134.55 17.39
CA LYS A 411 -34.70 133.72 16.93
C LYS A 411 -34.53 132.42 17.70
N ILE A 412 -34.77 132.42 19.02
CA ILE A 412 -34.75 131.21 19.84
C ILE A 412 -35.89 130.26 19.43
N LEU A 413 -37.12 130.76 19.34
CA LEU A 413 -38.29 129.94 19.00
C LEU A 413 -38.29 129.44 17.55
N ASP A 414 -37.82 130.24 16.58
CA ASP A 414 -37.57 129.82 15.20
C ASP A 414 -36.52 128.69 15.16
N SER A 415 -35.49 128.74 16.01
CA SER A 415 -34.49 127.68 16.15
C SER A 415 -35.05 126.40 16.79
N CYS A 416 -35.83 126.52 17.87
CA CYS A 416 -36.53 125.40 18.51
C CYS A 416 -37.53 124.72 17.55
N THR A 417 -38.26 125.51 16.75
CA THR A 417 -39.16 125.01 15.70
C THR A 417 -38.40 124.22 14.64
N THR A 418 -37.26 124.76 14.18
CA THR A 418 -36.39 124.10 13.19
C THR A 418 -35.82 122.78 13.72
N LEU A 419 -35.37 122.74 14.97
CA LEU A 419 -34.88 121.53 15.63
C LEU A 419 -35.99 120.48 15.79
N MET A 420 -37.19 120.89 16.21
CA MET A 420 -38.35 120.00 16.29
C MET A 420 -38.76 119.44 14.92
N ALA A 421 -38.69 120.25 13.84
CA ALA A 421 -38.92 119.77 12.48
C ALA A 421 -37.88 118.72 12.04
N ALA A 422 -36.60 118.90 12.41
CA ALA A 422 -35.56 117.90 12.17
C ALA A 422 -35.79 116.61 12.97
N ILE A 423 -36.22 116.70 14.23
CA ILE A 423 -36.56 115.55 15.08
C ILE A 423 -37.75 114.77 14.50
N ARG A 424 -38.83 115.46 14.07
CA ARG A 424 -39.98 114.85 13.35
C ARG A 424 -39.52 114.03 12.14
N VAL A 425 -38.53 114.50 11.37
CA VAL A 425 -37.99 113.78 10.20
C VAL A 425 -37.09 112.61 10.62
N LEU A 426 -36.21 112.80 11.61
CA LEU A 426 -35.32 111.75 12.13
C LEU A 426 -36.09 110.54 12.66
N VAL A 427 -37.14 110.77 13.45
CA VAL A 427 -38.00 109.70 13.99
C VAL A 427 -38.72 108.94 12.88
N LYS A 428 -39.27 109.64 11.87
CA LYS A 428 -39.89 108.99 10.70
C LYS A 428 -38.90 108.14 9.90
N LYS A 429 -37.64 108.56 9.78
CA LYS A 429 -36.57 107.74 9.18
C LYS A 429 -36.17 106.54 10.05
N SER A 430 -36.12 106.71 11.38
CA SER A 430 -35.85 105.62 12.34
C SER A 430 -36.92 104.52 12.28
N ARG A 431 -38.22 104.88 12.26
CA ARG A 431 -39.31 103.90 12.13
C ARG A 431 -39.26 103.11 10.81
N LEU A 432 -38.86 103.74 9.70
CA LEU A 432 -38.66 103.04 8.43
C LEU A 432 -37.49 102.03 8.49
N LEU A 433 -36.37 102.42 9.08
CA LEU A 433 -35.21 101.53 9.27
C LEU A 433 -35.54 100.33 10.19
N GLN A 434 -36.29 100.57 11.27
CA GLN A 434 -36.77 99.48 12.15
C GLN A 434 -37.66 98.50 11.37
N ALA A 435 -38.60 98.99 10.56
CA ALA A 435 -39.46 98.16 9.72
C ALA A 435 -38.66 97.35 8.68
N GLU A 436 -37.61 97.93 8.08
CA GLU A 436 -36.70 97.24 7.16
C GLU A 436 -35.91 96.11 7.84
N ILE A 437 -35.30 96.39 9.01
CA ILE A 437 -34.57 95.39 9.81
C ILE A 437 -35.49 94.20 10.16
N VAL A 438 -36.72 94.47 10.58
CA VAL A 438 -37.72 93.44 10.90
C VAL A 438 -38.15 92.67 9.64
N ALA A 439 -38.32 93.35 8.51
CA ALA A 439 -38.71 92.71 7.25
C ALA A 439 -37.63 91.74 6.73
N GLN A 440 -36.36 92.11 6.84
CA GLN A 440 -35.23 91.26 6.47
C GLN A 440 -34.98 90.14 7.50
N GLY A 441 -35.02 90.46 8.80
CA GLY A 441 -34.61 89.55 9.88
C GLY A 441 -35.64 88.53 10.35
N LYS A 442 -36.94 88.73 10.13
CA LYS A 442 -37.99 87.81 10.63
C LYS A 442 -38.06 86.45 9.93
N GLY A 443 -37.60 86.37 8.68
CA GLY A 443 -37.80 85.18 7.83
C GLY A 443 -39.28 84.83 7.68
N THR A 444 -39.67 83.63 8.11
CA THR A 444 -41.06 83.15 8.12
C THR A 444 -41.88 83.56 9.34
N ALA A 445 -41.26 84.15 10.37
CA ALA A 445 -41.94 84.55 11.61
C ALA A 445 -42.70 85.88 11.47
N SER A 446 -43.64 86.15 12.38
CA SER A 446 -44.30 87.44 12.49
C SER A 446 -43.36 88.53 13.04
N ALA A 447 -43.73 89.79 12.84
CA ALA A 447 -43.00 90.92 13.43
C ALA A 447 -43.01 90.88 14.97
N LYS A 448 -44.12 90.45 15.59
CA LYS A 448 -44.24 90.31 17.05
C LYS A 448 -43.28 89.25 17.60
N GLU A 449 -43.16 88.11 16.93
CA GLU A 449 -42.18 87.06 17.29
C GLU A 449 -40.73 87.51 17.05
N PHE A 450 -40.47 88.32 16.01
CA PHE A 450 -39.13 88.88 15.79
C PHE A 450 -38.73 89.84 16.92
N TYR A 451 -39.61 90.75 17.36
CA TYR A 451 -39.35 91.59 18.53
C TYR A 451 -39.22 90.75 19.82
N LYS A 452 -40.07 89.72 20.01
CA LYS A 452 -39.98 88.78 21.14
C LYS A 452 -38.62 88.05 21.21
N ARG A 453 -38.11 87.60 20.06
CA ARG A 453 -36.78 86.97 19.94
C ARG A 453 -35.65 87.96 20.20
N ASN A 454 -35.77 89.20 19.73
CA ASN A 454 -34.79 90.27 19.90
C ASN A 454 -35.21 91.23 21.03
N HIS A 455 -35.55 90.69 22.21
CA HIS A 455 -36.12 91.44 23.32
C HIS A 455 -35.21 92.61 23.76
N GLN A 456 -33.90 92.37 23.95
CA GLN A 456 -32.94 93.42 24.36
C GLN A 456 -32.87 94.60 23.38
N TRP A 457 -32.95 94.33 22.07
CA TRP A 457 -33.02 95.38 21.04
C TRP A 457 -34.33 96.16 21.15
N THR A 458 -35.43 95.45 21.38
CA THR A 458 -36.77 96.04 21.54
C THR A 458 -36.88 96.91 22.80
N GLU A 459 -36.29 96.48 23.92
CA GLU A 459 -36.16 97.27 25.15
C GLU A 459 -35.28 98.52 24.93
N GLY A 460 -34.19 98.39 24.16
CA GLY A 460 -33.37 99.52 23.72
C GLY A 460 -34.15 100.54 22.88
N LEU A 461 -34.99 100.08 21.94
CA LEU A 461 -35.88 100.95 21.16
C LEU A 461 -36.92 101.66 22.05
N ILE A 462 -37.54 100.95 23.00
CA ILE A 462 -38.49 101.52 23.97
C ILE A 462 -37.82 102.60 24.83
N SER A 463 -36.64 102.30 25.39
CA SER A 463 -35.89 103.23 26.23
C SER A 463 -35.47 104.49 25.46
N ALA A 464 -34.98 104.33 24.22
CA ALA A 464 -34.64 105.45 23.35
C ALA A 464 -35.86 106.31 22.98
N ALA A 465 -36.99 105.69 22.63
CA ALA A 465 -38.22 106.41 22.31
C ALA A 465 -38.74 107.23 23.50
N LYS A 466 -38.74 106.63 24.69
CA LYS A 466 -39.11 107.30 25.95
C LYS A 466 -38.19 108.48 26.25
N ALA A 467 -36.87 108.32 26.08
CA ALA A 467 -35.90 109.39 26.28
C ALA A 467 -36.10 110.56 25.29
N VAL A 468 -36.38 110.29 24.01
CA VAL A 468 -36.69 111.32 23.01
C VAL A 468 -38.00 112.03 23.34
N GLY A 469 -39.05 111.31 23.74
CA GLY A 469 -40.33 111.89 24.16
C GLY A 469 -40.20 112.80 25.40
N MET A 470 -39.38 112.41 26.38
CA MET A 470 -39.06 113.26 27.54
C MET A 470 -38.22 114.49 27.12
N GLY A 471 -37.23 114.31 26.25
CA GLY A 471 -36.41 115.41 25.73
C GLY A 471 -37.21 116.44 24.93
N ALA A 472 -38.20 116.01 24.15
CA ALA A 472 -39.11 116.90 23.42
C ALA A 472 -39.97 117.75 24.39
N ASN A 473 -40.53 117.13 25.43
CA ASN A 473 -41.27 117.85 26.48
C ASN A 473 -40.37 118.79 27.30
N PHE A 474 -39.13 118.39 27.60
CA PHE A 474 -38.18 119.26 28.30
C PHE A 474 -37.79 120.48 27.47
N LEU A 475 -37.55 120.31 26.16
CA LEU A 475 -37.26 121.43 25.26
C LEU A 475 -38.44 122.40 25.16
N LEU A 476 -39.67 121.90 25.14
CA LEU A 476 -40.87 122.73 25.27
C LEU A 476 -40.87 123.54 26.58
N THR A 477 -40.71 122.89 27.74
CA THR A 477 -40.73 123.56 29.05
C THR A 477 -39.53 124.48 29.30
N ALA A 478 -38.47 124.38 28.51
CA ALA A 478 -37.33 125.31 28.51
C ALA A 478 -37.48 126.45 27.48
N ALA A 479 -38.59 126.50 26.71
CA ALA A 479 -38.88 127.50 25.69
C ALA A 479 -40.18 128.31 25.94
N ASP A 480 -40.91 127.97 27.01
CA ASP A 480 -42.07 128.69 27.59
C ASP A 480 -41.59 129.62 28.73
#